data_AF-A0A183J936-F1
#
_entry.id   AF-A0A183J936-F1
#
_cell.length_a   1.000
_cell.length_b   1.000
_cell.length_c   1.000
_cell.angle_alpha   90.00
_cell.angle_beta   90.00
_cell.angle_gamma   90.00
#
_symmetry.space_group_name_H-M   'P 1'
#
loop_
_entity.id
_entity.type
_entity.pdbx_description
1 polymer ?
#
loop_
_entity_poly.entity_id
_entity_poly.type
_entity_poly.pdbx_seq_one_letter_code
_entity_poly.pdbx_strand_id
1 'polypeptide(L)'
;MFVIDKSRYDTTDCYLHPCNAPYNDVDLQYDPNTYSLLVENGVDTMLAKHVAHLFIRDPLQVYKGRIEQDDKLSSEHFETIQSSNWLNMRFKPPPIDASSIGWRVEFRPTEVQLTDFENAAYVCFVVLLTRVMLSYHIIFTIPISEVNENMKRAQK
;
A
#
# COMPACT_ATOMS: atom_id res chain seq x y z
N MET A 1 -14.65 -1.94 -22.04
CA MET A 1 -13.72 -2.93 -21.47
C MET A 1 -12.92 -2.20 -20.40
N PHE A 2 -13.02 -2.61 -19.15
CA PHE A 2 -12.20 -2.04 -18.07
C PHE A 2 -10.77 -2.51 -18.30
N VAL A 3 -9.86 -1.59 -18.57
CA VAL A 3 -8.43 -1.89 -18.75
C VAL A 3 -7.75 -1.60 -17.42
N ILE A 4 -6.89 -2.51 -16.97
CA ILE A 4 -6.06 -2.29 -15.80
C ILE A 4 -4.61 -2.26 -16.22
N ASP A 5 -3.93 -1.13 -15.98
CA ASP A 5 -2.64 -0.85 -16.62
C ASP A 5 -1.46 -1.57 -15.97
N LYS A 6 -1.55 -1.81 -14.66
CA LYS A 6 -0.49 -2.44 -13.87
C LYS A 6 -0.93 -3.79 -13.33
N SER A 7 0.05 -4.63 -13.00
CA SER A 7 -0.22 -5.88 -12.28
C SER A 7 -0.70 -5.57 -10.86
N ARG A 8 -1.39 -6.52 -10.21
CA ARG A 8 -1.63 -6.41 -8.75
C ARG A 8 -0.37 -6.66 -7.93
N TYR A 9 0.72 -7.10 -8.57
CA TYR A 9 2.08 -7.13 -8.03
C TYR A 9 2.92 -6.14 -8.82
N ASP A 10 3.18 -4.96 -8.28
CA ASP A 10 3.84 -3.86 -9.00
C ASP A 10 4.39 -2.78 -8.04
N THR A 11 4.77 -1.62 -8.57
CA THR A 11 5.18 -0.43 -7.80
C THR A 11 3.97 0.29 -7.20
N THR A 12 4.15 1.11 -6.16
CA THR A 12 3.09 1.97 -5.61
C THR A 12 2.50 2.92 -6.65
N ASP A 13 1.18 3.03 -6.67
CA ASP A 13 0.43 3.79 -7.67
C ASP A 13 0.12 5.25 -7.25
N CYS A 14 0.10 5.53 -5.95
CA CYS A 14 -0.17 6.87 -5.44
C CYS A 14 0.36 7.10 -4.02
N TYR A 15 0.65 8.36 -3.71
CA TYR A 15 0.83 8.86 -2.35
C TYR A 15 -0.52 9.08 -1.66
N LEU A 16 -0.52 8.95 -0.33
CA LEU A 16 -1.74 9.03 0.50
C LEU A 16 -1.99 10.41 1.11
N HIS A 17 -0.94 11.19 1.35
CA HIS A 17 -1.06 12.47 2.05
C HIS A 17 -1.50 13.60 1.10
N PRO A 18 -2.48 14.45 1.47
CA PRO A 18 -2.96 15.57 0.65
C PRO A 18 -1.88 16.49 0.07
N CYS A 19 -0.86 16.82 0.87
CA CYS A 19 0.25 17.66 0.40
C CYS A 19 1.08 17.02 -0.73
N ASN A 20 0.96 15.71 -0.95
CA ASN A 20 1.66 15.00 -2.01
C ASN A 20 0.83 14.87 -3.29
N ALA A 21 -0.38 15.44 -3.35
CA ALA A 21 -1.24 15.39 -4.54
C ALA A 21 -0.53 15.81 -5.84
N PRO A 22 0.34 16.86 -5.87
CA PRO A 22 1.06 17.23 -7.09
C PRO A 22 2.03 16.17 -7.62
N TYR A 23 2.42 15.19 -6.79
CA TYR A 23 3.32 14.10 -7.17
C TYR A 23 2.58 12.84 -7.64
N ASN A 24 1.25 12.80 -7.50
CA ASN A 24 0.42 11.75 -8.12
C ASN A 24 0.12 12.13 -9.57
N ASP A 25 1.15 12.05 -10.41
CA ASP A 25 1.18 12.53 -11.79
C ASP A 25 0.85 11.44 -12.83
N VAL A 26 0.41 10.28 -12.38
CA VAL A 26 -0.09 9.18 -13.21
C VAL A 26 -1.60 9.01 -13.02
N ASP A 27 -2.30 8.57 -14.06
CA ASP A 27 -3.72 8.26 -13.92
C ASP A 27 -3.91 7.05 -13.00
N LEU A 28 -4.82 7.17 -12.04
CA LEU A 28 -5.11 6.13 -11.07
C LEU A 28 -6.49 5.55 -11.37
N GLN A 29 -6.53 4.29 -11.80
CA GLN A 29 -7.78 3.56 -12.01
C GLN A 29 -8.34 3.14 -10.64
N TYR A 30 -9.60 3.45 -10.32
CA TYR A 30 -10.21 3.08 -9.04
C TYR A 30 -11.68 2.74 -9.20
N ASP A 31 -12.25 1.98 -8.25
CA ASP A 31 -13.68 1.67 -8.23
C ASP A 31 -14.49 2.89 -7.70
N PRO A 32 -15.36 3.51 -8.52
CA PRO A 32 -16.07 4.72 -8.12
C PRO A 32 -17.05 4.50 -6.96
N ASN A 33 -17.62 3.30 -6.83
CA ASN A 33 -18.58 3.00 -5.77
C ASN A 33 -17.88 2.91 -4.41
N THR A 34 -16.76 2.19 -4.35
CA THR A 34 -15.90 2.10 -3.16
C THR A 34 -15.36 3.46 -2.78
N TYR A 35 -14.91 4.26 -3.75
CA TYR A 35 -14.46 5.63 -3.51
C TYR A 35 -15.56 6.48 -2.85
N SER A 36 -16.76 6.48 -3.44
CA SER A 36 -17.90 7.28 -2.94
C SER A 36 -18.31 6.84 -1.53
N LEU A 37 -18.41 5.53 -1.30
CA LEU A 37 -18.70 4.96 0.02
C LEU A 37 -17.72 5.43 1.09
N LEU A 38 -16.41 5.40 0.79
CA LEU A 38 -15.38 5.80 1.76
C LEU A 38 -15.44 7.30 2.07
N VAL A 39 -15.60 8.15 1.04
CA VAL A 39 -15.68 9.60 1.22
C VAL A 39 -16.95 10.00 1.98
N GLU A 40 -18.10 9.40 1.67
CA GLU A 40 -19.36 9.64 2.37
C GLU A 40 -19.30 9.24 3.86
N ASN A 41 -18.43 8.28 4.19
CA ASN A 41 -18.16 7.84 5.57
C ASN A 41 -16.95 8.56 6.22
N GLY A 42 -16.46 9.65 5.63
CA GLY A 42 -15.47 10.55 6.24
C GLY A 42 -14.01 10.15 6.05
N VAL A 43 -13.70 9.20 5.18
CA VAL A 43 -12.31 8.92 4.77
C VAL A 43 -11.83 10.03 3.84
N ASP A 44 -10.61 10.53 4.05
CA ASP A 44 -10.05 11.57 3.20
C ASP A 44 -9.95 11.11 1.74
N THR A 45 -10.03 12.07 0.81
CA THR A 45 -10.14 11.75 -0.63
C THR A 45 -8.97 10.96 -1.21
N MET A 46 -7.74 11.12 -0.69
CA MET A 46 -6.56 10.44 -1.24
C MET A 46 -6.44 9.03 -0.69
N LEU A 47 -6.68 8.86 0.60
CA LEU A 47 -6.78 7.53 1.21
C LEU A 47 -7.97 6.74 0.62
N ALA A 48 -9.11 7.39 0.42
CA ALA A 48 -10.27 6.77 -0.22
C ALA A 48 -9.95 6.31 -1.65
N LYS A 49 -9.26 7.14 -2.46
CA LYS A 49 -8.79 6.74 -3.79
C LYS A 49 -7.83 5.57 -3.75
N HIS A 50 -6.87 5.57 -2.82
CA HIS A 50 -5.95 4.46 -2.65
C HIS A 50 -6.68 3.14 -2.37
N VAL A 51 -7.61 3.13 -1.41
CA VAL A 51 -8.38 1.92 -1.09
C VAL A 51 -9.25 1.52 -2.28
N ALA A 52 -9.94 2.47 -2.91
CA ALA A 52 -10.76 2.20 -4.10
C ALA A 52 -9.95 1.64 -5.29
N HIS A 53 -8.66 2.01 -5.42
CA HIS A 53 -7.74 1.40 -6.39
C HIS A 53 -7.50 -0.09 -6.08
N LEU A 54 -7.33 -0.47 -4.81
CA LEU A 54 -7.17 -1.90 -4.44
C LEU A 54 -8.40 -2.73 -4.82
N PHE A 55 -9.59 -2.14 -4.72
CA PHE A 55 -10.89 -2.77 -4.98
C PHE A 55 -11.26 -2.86 -6.47
N ILE A 56 -10.39 -2.43 -7.39
CA ILE A 56 -10.54 -2.77 -8.83
C ILE A 56 -10.20 -4.24 -9.13
N ARG A 57 -9.78 -5.00 -8.11
CA ARG A 57 -9.34 -6.39 -8.22
C ARG A 57 -10.33 -7.31 -7.53
N ASP A 58 -10.61 -8.44 -8.19
CA ASP A 58 -11.33 -9.53 -7.56
C ASP A 58 -10.49 -10.21 -6.46
N PRO A 59 -11.15 -10.77 -5.43
CA PRO A 59 -10.48 -11.61 -4.45
C PRO A 59 -9.94 -12.88 -5.14
N LEU A 60 -8.68 -13.23 -4.90
CA LEU A 60 -8.08 -14.43 -5.49
C LEU A 60 -8.47 -15.71 -4.75
N GLN A 61 -8.79 -15.61 -3.47
CA GLN A 61 -9.09 -16.75 -2.62
C GLN A 61 -10.06 -16.32 -1.53
N VAL A 62 -11.16 -17.06 -1.40
CA VAL A 62 -12.09 -16.96 -0.26
C VAL A 62 -12.45 -18.38 0.15
N TYR A 63 -12.29 -18.70 1.44
CA TYR A 63 -12.69 -20.01 1.95
C TYR A 63 -14.20 -20.04 2.18
N LYS A 64 -14.85 -21.18 1.86
CA LYS A 64 -16.30 -21.34 2.02
C LYS A 64 -16.80 -21.01 3.43
N GLY A 65 -16.04 -21.40 4.47
CA GLY A 65 -16.38 -21.12 5.87
C GLY A 65 -16.12 -19.67 6.32
N ARG A 66 -15.62 -18.80 5.43
CA ARG A 66 -15.25 -17.41 5.69
C ARG A 66 -16.05 -16.42 4.85
N ILE A 67 -17.05 -16.89 4.11
CA ILE A 67 -17.93 -16.04 3.30
C ILE A 67 -18.72 -15.09 4.20
N GLU A 68 -19.31 -15.62 5.28
CA GLU A 68 -20.04 -14.82 6.26
C GLU A 68 -19.08 -14.43 7.39
N GLN A 69 -18.99 -13.13 7.70
CA GLN A 69 -18.16 -12.57 8.77
C GLN A 69 -18.93 -11.46 9.50
N ASP A 70 -18.54 -11.15 10.74
CA ASP A 70 -19.00 -9.95 11.45
C ASP A 70 -17.97 -8.83 11.24
N ASP A 71 -18.32 -7.84 10.41
CA ASP A 71 -17.45 -6.72 10.04
C ASP A 71 -17.03 -5.84 11.23
N LYS A 72 -17.70 -5.96 12.39
CA LYS A 72 -17.28 -5.26 13.62
C LYS A 72 -16.13 -5.96 14.34
N LEU A 73 -15.94 -7.25 14.07
CA LEU A 73 -14.97 -8.11 14.76
C LEU A 73 -13.90 -8.65 13.81
N SER A 74 -14.10 -8.56 12.50
CA SER A 74 -13.21 -9.13 11.48
C SER A 74 -12.94 -8.14 10.35
N SER A 75 -11.67 -8.07 9.92
CA SER A 75 -11.25 -7.36 8.73
C SER A 75 -10.87 -8.32 7.59
N GLU A 76 -11.25 -9.60 7.69
CA GLU A 76 -10.77 -10.68 6.80
C GLU A 76 -11.13 -10.44 5.31
N HIS A 77 -12.33 -9.93 5.03
CA HIS A 77 -12.73 -9.61 3.66
C HIS A 77 -11.89 -8.46 3.08
N PHE A 78 -11.62 -7.42 3.87
CA PHE A 78 -10.71 -6.36 3.46
C PHE A 78 -9.29 -6.90 3.23
N GLU A 79 -8.79 -7.73 4.15
CA GLU A 79 -7.47 -8.35 4.04
C GLU A 79 -7.34 -9.27 2.82
N THR A 80 -8.42 -9.88 2.35
CA THR A 80 -8.40 -10.67 1.10
C THR A 80 -8.00 -9.83 -0.10
N ILE A 81 -8.47 -8.58 -0.17
CA ILE A 81 -8.09 -7.63 -1.23
C ILE A 81 -6.73 -6.99 -0.92
N GLN A 82 -6.52 -6.49 0.29
CA GLN A 82 -5.28 -5.79 0.68
C GLN A 82 -4.05 -6.69 0.58
N SER A 83 -4.12 -7.92 1.08
CA SER A 83 -3.00 -8.85 1.08
C SER A 83 -2.63 -9.35 -0.32
N SER A 84 -3.58 -9.33 -1.26
CA SER A 84 -3.43 -9.74 -2.66
C SER A 84 -3.14 -8.58 -3.63
N ASN A 85 -2.92 -7.37 -3.10
CA ASN A 85 -2.27 -6.29 -3.82
C ASN A 85 -0.84 -6.15 -3.24
N TRP A 86 0.14 -6.59 -4.03
CA TRP A 86 1.55 -6.68 -3.67
C TRP A 86 2.33 -5.52 -4.27
N LEU A 87 2.20 -4.36 -3.65
CA LEU A 87 2.97 -3.19 -4.05
C LEU A 87 4.36 -3.20 -3.38
N ASN A 88 5.28 -2.37 -3.88
CA ASN A 88 6.62 -2.21 -3.27
C ASN A 88 6.57 -1.52 -1.87
N MET A 89 5.49 -0.83 -1.55
CA MET A 89 5.15 -0.34 -0.20
C MET A 89 3.72 -0.74 0.16
N ARG A 90 3.46 -1.08 1.42
CA ARG A 90 2.09 -1.38 1.89
C ARG A 90 1.74 -0.56 3.13
N PHE A 91 0.63 0.16 3.05
CA PHE A 91 0.01 0.82 4.19
C PHE A 91 -0.94 -0.14 4.89
N LYS A 92 -0.73 -0.39 6.19
CA LYS A 92 -1.48 -1.40 6.94
C LYS A 92 -2.29 -0.72 8.05
N PRO A 93 -3.64 -0.83 8.03
CA PRO A 93 -4.46 -0.36 9.12
C PRO A 93 -4.17 -1.15 10.42
N PRO A 94 -4.52 -0.57 11.59
CA PRO A 94 -4.58 -1.31 12.84
C PRO A 94 -5.50 -2.53 12.70
N PRO A 95 -5.08 -3.70 13.18
CA PRO A 95 -5.95 -4.88 13.23
C PRO A 95 -7.05 -4.69 14.29
N ILE A 96 -8.24 -5.25 14.05
CA ILE A 96 -9.39 -5.14 14.96
C ILE A 96 -9.14 -5.94 16.26
N ASP A 97 -8.44 -7.07 16.16
CA ASP A 97 -8.22 -8.04 17.25
C ASP A 97 -6.96 -7.79 18.08
N ALA A 98 -6.13 -6.80 17.72
CA ALA A 98 -4.90 -6.48 18.43
C ALA A 98 -4.71 -4.96 18.61
N SER A 99 -5.38 -4.42 19.64
CA SER A 99 -5.44 -2.98 19.95
C SER A 99 -4.10 -2.30 20.25
N SER A 100 -3.05 -3.07 20.56
CA SER A 100 -1.69 -2.54 20.78
C SER A 100 -0.96 -2.20 19.47
N ILE A 101 -1.47 -2.64 18.32
CA ILE A 101 -0.84 -2.46 17.02
C ILE A 101 -1.45 -1.27 16.31
N GLY A 102 -0.65 -0.23 16.03
CA GLY A 102 -1.06 0.96 15.30
C GLY A 102 -1.00 0.81 13.77
N TRP A 103 -1.10 1.95 13.08
CA TRP A 103 -0.86 2.07 11.64
C TRP A 103 0.59 1.71 11.32
N ARG A 104 0.80 0.93 10.27
CA ARG A 104 2.12 0.45 9.87
C ARG A 104 2.37 0.69 8.39
N VAL A 105 3.64 0.80 8.05
CA VAL A 105 4.12 0.82 6.66
C VAL A 105 5.09 -0.36 6.51
N GLU A 106 4.88 -1.16 5.47
CA GLU A 106 5.75 -2.28 5.12
C GLU A 106 6.62 -1.87 3.92
N PHE A 107 7.94 -1.91 4.08
CA PHE A 107 8.92 -1.73 3.01
C PHE A 107 9.24 -3.10 2.40
N ARG A 108 8.94 -3.26 1.10
CA ARG A 108 8.95 -4.54 0.39
C ARG A 108 9.94 -4.67 -0.80
N PRO A 109 10.71 -3.65 -1.25
CA PRO A 109 11.58 -3.81 -2.44
C PRO A 109 12.86 -4.64 -2.24
N THR A 110 13.25 -4.99 -1.01
CA THR A 110 14.55 -5.63 -0.77
C THR A 110 14.58 -7.10 -1.16
N GLU A 111 15.55 -7.49 -1.98
CA GLU A 111 15.91 -8.89 -2.18
C GLU A 111 16.52 -9.50 -0.91
N VAL A 112 16.28 -10.79 -0.69
CA VAL A 112 16.91 -11.52 0.41
C VAL A 112 18.39 -11.79 0.10
N GLN A 113 19.25 -11.63 1.10
CA GLN A 113 20.70 -11.85 0.98
C GLN A 113 21.09 -13.24 1.49
N LEU A 114 22.29 -13.71 1.14
CA LEU A 114 22.75 -15.07 1.48
C LEU A 114 23.00 -15.26 2.97
N THR A 115 23.39 -14.20 3.68
CA THR A 115 23.76 -14.28 5.09
C THR A 115 22.83 -13.48 5.99
N ASP A 116 22.70 -13.94 7.24
CA ASP A 116 21.96 -13.21 8.28
C ASP A 116 22.54 -11.81 8.51
N PHE A 117 23.87 -11.66 8.39
CA PHE A 117 24.56 -10.39 8.55
C PHE A 117 24.15 -9.38 7.46
N GLU A 118 24.14 -9.77 6.18
CA GLU A 118 23.75 -8.90 5.08
C GLU A 118 22.26 -8.51 5.19
N ASN A 119 21.39 -9.46 5.51
CA ASN A 119 19.97 -9.18 5.75
C ASN A 119 19.77 -8.21 6.94
N ALA A 120 20.48 -8.43 8.05
CA ALA A 120 20.46 -7.53 9.19
C ALA A 120 20.98 -6.12 8.85
N ALA A 121 21.99 -6.02 7.98
CA ALA A 121 22.52 -4.73 7.53
C ALA A 121 21.46 -3.92 6.77
N TYR A 122 20.72 -4.54 5.84
CA TYR A 122 19.62 -3.87 5.13
C TYR A 122 18.47 -3.47 6.07
N VAL A 123 18.08 -4.33 7.02
CA VAL A 123 17.07 -4.00 8.03
C VAL A 123 17.51 -2.80 8.86
N CYS A 124 18.74 -2.81 9.39
CA CYS A 124 19.31 -1.69 10.14
C CYS A 124 19.36 -0.41 9.31
N PHE A 125 19.73 -0.50 8.03
CA PHE A 125 19.75 0.65 7.13
C PHE A 125 18.37 1.28 6.96
N VAL A 126 17.32 0.49 6.67
CA VAL A 126 15.94 1.00 6.52
C VAL A 126 15.44 1.62 7.84
N VAL A 127 15.75 1.02 8.99
CA VAL A 127 15.41 1.59 10.31
C VAL A 127 16.11 2.91 10.55
N LEU A 128 17.40 3.03 10.25
CA LEU A 128 18.14 4.28 10.41
C LEU A 128 17.65 5.36 9.45
N LEU A 129 17.42 5.00 8.18
CA LEU A 129 16.88 5.92 7.16
C LEU A 129 15.53 6.50 7.60
N THR A 130 14.60 5.66 8.04
CA THR A 130 13.29 6.11 8.52
C THR A 130 13.40 6.98 9.78
N ARG A 131 14.30 6.67 10.71
CA ARG A 131 14.57 7.52 11.88
C ARG A 131 15.15 8.88 11.51
N VAL A 132 16.05 8.93 10.52
CA VAL A 132 16.61 10.18 9.99
C VAL A 132 15.50 11.00 9.34
N MET A 133 14.68 10.41 8.48
CA MET A 133 13.53 11.08 7.85
C MET A 133 12.62 11.74 8.89
N LEU A 134 12.25 11.01 9.95
CA LEU A 134 11.37 11.51 11.00
C LEU A 134 12.05 12.57 11.88
N SER A 135 13.29 12.35 12.30
CA SER A 135 13.99 13.25 13.23
C SER A 135 14.28 14.60 12.60
N TYR A 136 14.60 14.61 11.30
CA TYR A 136 14.98 15.80 10.55
C TYR A 136 13.87 16.33 9.64
N HIS A 137 12.67 15.73 9.68
CA HIS A 137 11.52 16.11 8.85
C HIS A 137 11.87 16.14 7.34
N ILE A 138 12.66 15.17 6.89
CA ILE A 138 13.11 15.07 5.50
C ILE A 138 12.05 14.39 4.65
N ILE A 139 11.70 15.01 3.54
CA ILE A 139 10.71 14.53 2.58
C ILE A 139 11.43 14.16 1.27
N PHE A 140 11.33 12.89 0.88
CA PHE A 140 11.90 12.35 -0.37
C PHE A 140 10.85 12.12 -1.46
N THR A 141 9.71 12.80 -1.37
CA THR A 141 8.63 12.67 -2.37
C THR A 141 9.12 13.15 -3.73
N ILE A 142 8.91 12.33 -4.75
CA ILE A 142 9.13 12.64 -6.16
C ILE A 142 7.87 12.22 -6.94
N PRO A 143 7.68 12.65 -8.19
CA PRO A 143 6.52 12.20 -8.98
C PRO A 143 6.44 10.67 -9.10
N ILE A 144 5.23 10.09 -9.10
CA ILE A 144 5.02 8.64 -9.23
C ILE A 144 5.56 8.12 -10.57
N SER A 145 5.49 8.91 -11.64
CA SER A 145 6.11 8.56 -12.93
C SER A 145 7.61 8.30 -12.80
N GLU A 146 8.34 9.10 -12.02
CA GLU A 146 9.77 8.94 -11.73
C GLU A 146 10.04 7.72 -10.84
N VAL A 147 9.15 7.44 -9.87
CA VAL A 147 9.22 6.18 -9.08
C VAL A 147 9.09 4.97 -10.00
N ASN A 148 8.16 5.01 -10.96
CA ASN A 148 7.96 3.95 -11.93
C ASN A 148 9.16 3.77 -12.86
N GLU A 149 9.78 4.87 -13.33
CA GLU A 149 11.02 4.80 -14.10
C GLU A 149 12.16 4.18 -13.28
N ASN A 150 12.34 4.61 -12.04
CA ASN A 150 13.37 4.10 -11.14
C ASN A 150 13.26 2.59 -10.94
N MET A 151 12.04 2.08 -10.74
CA MET A 151 11.81 0.64 -10.55
C MET A 151 12.08 -0.17 -11.82
N LYS A 152 11.78 0.37 -13.01
CA LYS A 152 12.19 -0.25 -14.29
C LYS A 152 13.70 -0.26 -14.47
N ARG A 153 14.37 0.82 -14.06
CA ARG A 153 15.83 0.94 -14.11
C ARG A 153 16.51 -0.03 -13.14
N ALA A 154 15.94 -0.27 -11.97
CA ALA A 154 16.48 -1.17 -10.95
C ALA A 154 16.49 -2.67 -11.34
N GLN A 155 15.80 -3.04 -12.42
CA GLN A 155 15.78 -4.42 -12.95
C GLN A 155 16.96 -4.73 -13.89
N LYS A 156 17.78 -3.73 -14.25
CA LYS A 156 18.94 -3.87 -15.14
C LYS A 156 20.20 -4.10 -14.33
#